data_AF-X1TFZ9-F1
#
_entry.id   AF-X1TFZ9-F1
#
_cell.length_a   1.000
_cell.length_b   1.000
_cell.length_c   1.000
_cell.angle_alpha   90.00
_cell.angle_beta   90.00
_cell.angle_gamma   90.00
#
_symmetry.space_group_name_H-M   'P 1'
#
loop_
_entity.id
_entity.type
_entity.pdbx_description
1 polymer ?
#
loop_
_entity_poly.entity_id
_entity_poly.type
_entity_poly.pdbx_seq_one_letter_code
_entity_poly.pdbx_strand_id
1 'polypeptide(L)'
;VRFPSVSLTPGPVGEYGTVEISDVHNLAGKHPNANGLCTGTPFDLSDVAQDSMVAGGPVDINDIHYVRIVDIPGSGDFYDEAAGHIDPGTWPEWDNYASYHPVYDAWVTFGSGGLDLEAVGVLNEHSICTPKPWPRTAQKPTPASISPSTAQQPLSPPAIQLT
;
A
#
# COMPACT_ATOMS: atom_id res chain seq x y z
N VAL A 1 -0.85 12.36 6.71
CA VAL A 1 -1.88 12.37 5.67
C VAL A 1 -2.96 11.39 6.07
N ARG A 2 -4.22 11.83 6.06
CA ARG A 2 -5.40 11.00 6.33
C ARG A 2 -6.29 11.06 5.09
N PHE A 3 -6.96 9.96 4.77
CA PHE A 3 -7.94 9.95 3.70
C PHE A 3 -9.19 10.71 4.13
N PRO A 4 -9.68 11.68 3.32
CA PRO A 4 -10.93 12.35 3.61
C PRO A 4 -12.07 11.32 3.54
N SER A 5 -12.72 11.11 4.67
CA SER A 5 -13.84 10.19 4.82
C SER A 5 -15.19 10.90 4.71
N VAL A 6 -16.22 10.18 4.27
CA VAL A 6 -17.61 10.64 4.25
C VAL A 6 -18.49 9.59 4.94
N SER A 7 -19.40 9.98 5.82
CA SER A 7 -20.47 9.13 6.34
C SER A 7 -21.81 9.86 6.32
N LEU A 8 -22.74 9.39 5.50
CA LEU A 8 -24.10 9.95 5.38
C LEU A 8 -25.15 9.13 6.15
N THR A 9 -24.69 8.24 7.04
CA THR A 9 -25.60 7.45 7.89
C THR A 9 -26.41 8.42 8.76
N PRO A 10 -27.75 8.44 8.67
CA PRO A 10 -28.55 9.55 9.19
C PRO A 10 -28.70 9.59 10.72
N GLY A 11 -28.27 8.55 11.43
CA GLY A 11 -28.36 8.46 12.88
C GLY A 11 -27.86 7.13 13.42
N PRO A 12 -27.95 6.92 14.75
CA PRO A 12 -27.50 5.69 15.40
C PRO A 12 -28.19 4.46 14.79
N VAL A 13 -27.39 3.43 14.49
CA VAL A 13 -27.92 2.12 14.11
C VAL A 13 -27.90 1.19 15.34
N GLY A 14 -28.78 0.18 15.35
CA GLY A 14 -28.80 -0.79 16.45
C GLY A 14 -27.49 -1.59 16.54
N GLU A 15 -27.30 -2.30 17.66
CA GLU A 15 -26.09 -3.07 17.98
C GLU A 15 -25.68 -4.08 16.89
N TYR A 16 -26.62 -4.54 16.08
CA TYR A 16 -26.41 -5.42 14.92
C TYR A 16 -27.10 -4.88 13.66
N GLY A 17 -27.22 -3.55 13.60
CA GLY A 17 -27.79 -2.83 12.48
C GLY A 17 -26.88 -2.84 11.25
N THR A 18 -27.39 -2.28 10.17
CA THR A 18 -26.66 -2.14 8.89
C THR A 18 -26.58 -0.68 8.53
N VAL A 19 -25.47 -0.29 7.90
CA VAL A 19 -25.32 1.00 7.23
C VAL A 19 -25.44 0.81 5.72
N GLU A 20 -25.83 1.86 5.01
CA GLU A 20 -25.83 1.83 3.54
C GLU A 20 -24.40 2.00 3.03
N ILE A 21 -23.95 1.07 2.19
CA ILE A 21 -22.56 1.00 1.74
C ILE A 21 -22.23 2.17 0.80
N SER A 22 -23.21 2.64 0.02
CA SER A 22 -23.01 3.81 -0.87
C SER A 22 -22.82 5.12 -0.11
N ASP A 23 -23.29 5.18 1.14
CA ASP A 23 -23.32 6.40 1.94
C ASP A 23 -22.03 6.59 2.77
N VAL A 24 -21.07 5.69 2.62
CA VAL A 24 -19.82 5.68 3.38
C VAL A 24 -18.63 5.66 2.42
N HIS A 25 -17.73 6.63 2.49
CA HIS A 25 -16.49 6.71 1.69
C HIS A 25 -15.27 6.79 2.60
N ASN A 26 -14.18 6.10 2.21
CA ASN A 26 -12.90 6.10 2.95
C ASN A 26 -13.03 5.85 4.47
N LEU A 27 -13.98 4.99 4.88
CA LEU A 27 -14.03 4.40 6.23
C LEU A 27 -13.97 2.88 6.11
N ALA A 28 -13.01 2.28 6.80
CA ALA A 28 -12.92 0.82 6.88
C ALA A 28 -14.11 0.25 7.68
N GLY A 29 -14.50 -0.99 7.40
CA GLY A 29 -15.60 -1.66 8.10
C GLY A 29 -16.99 -1.43 7.49
N LYS A 30 -17.12 -0.64 6.41
CA LYS A 30 -18.41 -0.45 5.69
C LYS A 30 -18.93 -1.70 4.96
N HIS A 31 -18.09 -2.72 4.77
CA HIS A 31 -18.45 -3.93 4.03
C HIS A 31 -18.62 -5.13 4.97
N PRO A 32 -19.49 -6.11 4.62
CA PRO A 32 -19.61 -7.34 5.37
C PRO A 32 -18.27 -8.08 5.48
N ASN A 33 -18.01 -8.58 6.67
CA ASN A 33 -16.81 -9.32 7.01
C ASN A 33 -17.16 -10.51 7.92
N ALA A 34 -17.90 -11.46 7.36
CA ALA A 34 -18.37 -12.62 8.09
C ALA A 34 -18.76 -13.75 7.13
N ASN A 35 -18.87 -14.97 7.68
CA ASN A 35 -19.39 -16.13 6.95
C ASN A 35 -18.64 -16.46 5.64
N GLY A 36 -17.34 -16.17 5.58
CA GLY A 36 -16.51 -16.40 4.39
C GLY A 36 -16.68 -15.36 3.27
N LEU A 37 -17.45 -14.29 3.53
CA LEU A 37 -17.53 -13.11 2.68
C LEU A 37 -16.71 -12.00 3.33
N CYS A 38 -15.54 -11.73 2.76
CA CYS A 38 -14.66 -10.64 3.18
C CYS A 38 -14.49 -9.69 1.98
N THR A 39 -15.11 -8.52 2.05
CA THR A 39 -14.93 -7.46 1.04
C THR A 39 -14.14 -6.33 1.66
N GLY A 40 -13.00 -5.99 1.06
CA GLY A 40 -12.18 -4.88 1.52
C GLY A 40 -12.79 -3.53 1.14
N THR A 41 -12.42 -2.49 1.89
CA THR A 41 -12.69 -1.10 1.49
C THR A 41 -11.46 -0.55 0.79
N PRO A 42 -11.54 -0.21 -0.51
CA PRO A 42 -10.41 0.39 -1.21
C PRO A 42 -10.21 1.84 -0.76
N PHE A 43 -8.94 2.26 -0.72
CA PHE A 43 -8.53 3.65 -0.49
C PHE A 43 -7.62 4.05 -1.66
N ASP A 44 -8.02 5.07 -2.42
CA ASP A 44 -7.26 5.54 -3.58
C ASP A 44 -6.30 6.67 -3.17
N LEU A 45 -5.00 6.50 -3.40
CA LEU A 45 -3.99 7.50 -3.06
C LEU A 45 -4.26 8.87 -3.71
N SER A 46 -4.96 8.92 -4.85
CA SER A 46 -5.34 10.18 -5.49
C SER A 46 -6.23 11.06 -4.60
N ASP A 47 -7.02 10.48 -3.69
CA ASP A 47 -7.86 11.21 -2.73
C ASP A 47 -7.05 12.09 -1.76
N VAL A 48 -5.76 11.80 -1.60
CA VAL A 48 -4.86 12.57 -0.72
C VAL A 48 -3.77 13.32 -1.48
N ALA A 49 -3.78 13.30 -2.82
CA ALA A 49 -2.75 13.94 -3.64
C ALA A 49 -2.67 15.46 -3.42
N GLN A 50 -3.79 16.09 -3.03
CA GLN A 50 -3.89 17.52 -2.74
C GLN A 50 -3.70 17.86 -1.24
N ASP A 51 -3.51 16.87 -0.37
CA ASP A 51 -3.16 17.13 1.04
C ASP A 51 -1.87 17.95 1.08
N SER A 52 -1.82 18.99 1.90
CA SER A 52 -0.66 19.89 2.05
C SER A 52 0.66 19.17 2.33
N MET A 53 0.62 18.01 2.99
CA MET A 53 1.79 17.19 3.29
C MET A 53 2.25 16.40 2.05
N VAL A 54 1.37 16.11 1.10
CA VAL A 54 1.72 15.48 -0.18
C VAL A 54 2.14 16.54 -1.19
N ALA A 55 1.28 17.52 -1.44
CA ALA A 55 1.54 18.60 -2.40
C ALA A 55 2.76 19.47 -2.00
N GLY A 56 3.03 19.58 -0.70
CA GLY A 56 4.21 20.29 -0.18
C GLY A 56 5.51 19.50 -0.22
N GLY A 57 5.46 18.18 -0.47
CA GLY A 57 6.64 17.30 -0.53
C GLY A 57 7.06 16.52 0.74
N PRO A 58 6.56 16.78 1.98
CA PRO A 58 6.88 15.93 3.13
C PRO A 58 6.48 14.45 3.01
N VAL A 59 5.43 14.15 2.25
CA VAL A 59 4.96 12.79 1.97
C VAL A 59 5.02 12.55 0.48
N ASP A 60 5.85 11.59 0.06
CA ASP A 60 5.88 11.14 -1.33
C ASP A 60 4.82 10.05 -1.53
N ILE A 61 3.78 10.38 -2.30
CA ILE A 61 2.67 9.47 -2.63
C ILE A 61 3.12 8.21 -3.40
N ASN A 62 4.30 8.26 -4.05
CA ASN A 62 4.86 7.13 -4.78
C ASN A 62 5.80 6.26 -3.92
N ASP A 63 6.05 6.64 -2.67
CA ASP A 63 6.95 5.94 -1.74
C ASP A 63 6.32 5.83 -0.34
N ILE A 64 5.18 5.14 -0.26
CA ILE A 64 4.44 4.91 0.98
C ILE A 64 4.88 3.59 1.62
N HIS A 65 5.49 3.66 2.81
CA HIS A 65 6.01 2.50 3.54
C HIS A 65 5.09 2.03 4.68
N TYR A 66 4.21 2.92 5.17
CA TYR A 66 3.42 2.69 6.36
C TYR A 66 1.99 3.19 6.18
N VAL A 67 1.06 2.36 6.64
CA VAL A 67 -0.34 2.74 6.82
C VAL A 67 -0.70 2.58 8.29
N ARG A 68 -1.57 3.47 8.78
CA ARG A 68 -2.09 3.40 10.15
C ARG A 68 -3.60 3.33 10.07
N ILE A 69 -4.16 2.28 10.65
CA ILE A 69 -5.60 2.13 10.84
C ILE A 69 -5.93 2.65 12.24
N VAL A 70 -6.97 3.48 12.32
CA VAL A 70 -7.45 4.06 13.57
C VAL A 70 -8.92 3.71 13.68
N ASP A 71 -9.26 2.93 14.69
CA ASP A 71 -10.64 2.61 15.02
C ASP A 71 -11.33 3.79 15.73
N ILE A 72 -12.60 4.01 15.44
CA ILE A 72 -13.43 5.05 16.04
C ILE A 72 -14.82 4.48 16.38
N PRO A 73 -15.41 4.82 17.53
CA PRO A 73 -16.82 4.59 17.79
C PRO A 73 -17.75 5.27 16.78
N GLY A 74 -18.74 4.56 16.24
CA GLY A 74 -19.87 5.17 15.50
C GLY A 74 -20.98 5.67 16.41
N SER A 75 -20.63 6.44 17.45
CA SER A 75 -21.59 7.03 18.40
C SER A 75 -22.26 8.30 17.89
N GLY A 76 -21.71 8.90 16.84
CA GLY A 76 -21.99 10.26 16.41
C GLY A 76 -21.14 11.35 17.08
N ASP A 77 -20.28 11.01 18.04
CA ASP A 77 -19.33 11.95 18.64
C ASP A 77 -18.06 12.15 17.79
N PHE A 78 -17.81 11.19 16.88
CA PHE A 78 -16.74 11.23 15.91
C PHE A 78 -17.29 11.77 14.59
N TYR A 79 -16.49 12.60 13.92
CA TYR A 79 -16.88 13.25 12.67
C TYR A 79 -15.99 12.78 11.54
N ASP A 80 -16.59 12.73 10.35
CA ASP A 80 -15.88 12.47 9.11
C ASP A 80 -15.04 13.69 8.66
N GLU A 81 -14.47 13.61 7.46
CA GLU A 81 -13.68 14.70 6.85
C GLU A 81 -14.35 15.14 5.53
N ALA A 82 -15.68 15.14 5.46
CA ALA A 82 -16.43 15.34 4.21
C ALA A 82 -16.15 16.68 3.52
N ALA A 83 -15.80 17.73 4.27
CA ALA A 83 -15.40 19.02 3.67
C ALA A 83 -14.11 18.93 2.81
N GLY A 84 -13.39 17.82 2.86
CA GLY A 84 -12.26 17.49 1.97
C GLY A 84 -12.61 16.58 0.80
N HIS A 85 -13.89 16.26 0.58
CA HIS A 85 -14.36 15.37 -0.49
C HIS A 85 -15.48 16.03 -1.30
N ILE A 86 -15.50 15.78 -2.60
CA ILE A 86 -16.50 16.33 -3.53
C ILE A 86 -17.88 15.74 -3.20
N ASP A 87 -18.90 16.60 -3.12
CA ASP A 87 -20.29 16.18 -2.98
C ASP A 87 -20.89 15.89 -4.37
N PRO A 88 -21.14 14.62 -4.73
CA PRO A 88 -21.66 14.27 -6.06
C PRO A 88 -23.09 14.76 -6.30
N GLY A 89 -23.80 15.21 -5.25
CA GLY A 89 -25.15 15.76 -5.31
C GLY A 89 -25.21 17.27 -5.57
N THR A 90 -24.06 17.95 -5.70
CA THR A 90 -24.00 19.41 -5.85
C THR A 90 -23.64 19.85 -7.27
N TRP A 91 -24.09 21.06 -7.63
CA TRP A 91 -23.58 21.78 -8.80
C TRP A 91 -22.89 23.05 -8.30
N PRO A 92 -21.65 23.31 -8.73
CA PRO A 92 -20.86 22.51 -9.68
C PRO A 92 -20.28 21.22 -9.08
N GLU A 93 -19.97 20.24 -9.93
CA GLU A 93 -19.46 18.90 -9.57
C GLU A 93 -18.04 18.90 -8.93
N TRP A 94 -17.54 20.07 -8.53
CA TRP A 94 -16.26 20.23 -7.85
C TRP A 94 -16.40 20.86 -6.45
N ASP A 95 -17.63 21.09 -6.00
CA ASP A 95 -17.87 21.56 -4.64
C ASP A 95 -17.79 20.40 -3.65
N ASN A 96 -17.10 20.65 -2.53
CA ASN A 96 -17.03 19.70 -1.43
C ASN A 96 -18.30 19.75 -0.58
N TYR A 97 -18.52 18.74 0.25
CA TYR A 97 -19.58 18.78 1.25
C TYR A 97 -19.46 20.03 2.14
N ALA A 98 -20.59 20.66 2.44
CA ALA A 98 -20.63 21.91 3.18
C ALA A 98 -20.27 21.76 4.67
N SER A 99 -20.34 20.56 5.23
CA SER A 99 -20.12 20.27 6.64
C SER A 99 -19.54 18.87 6.84
N TYR A 100 -18.86 18.67 7.97
CA TYR A 100 -18.56 17.33 8.47
C TYR A 100 -19.83 16.66 9.00
N HIS A 101 -19.89 15.35 8.89
CA HIS A 101 -21.00 14.55 9.37
C HIS A 101 -20.59 13.69 10.57
N PRO A 102 -21.49 13.49 11.56
CA PRO A 102 -21.29 12.51 12.60
C PRO A 102 -21.22 11.09 12.01
N VAL A 103 -20.29 10.27 12.52
CA VAL A 103 -20.13 8.88 12.11
C VAL A 103 -21.01 8.00 12.99
N TYR A 104 -21.90 7.25 12.34
CA TYR A 104 -22.74 6.23 12.97
C TYR A 104 -22.49 4.86 12.34
N ASP A 105 -22.31 3.84 13.18
CA ASP A 105 -22.19 2.43 12.79
C ASP A 105 -22.76 1.52 13.90
N ALA A 106 -22.65 0.19 13.72
CA ALA A 106 -23.16 -0.80 14.67
C ALA A 106 -22.29 -0.89 15.93
N TRP A 107 -22.21 0.23 16.65
CA TRP A 107 -21.56 0.39 17.94
C TRP A 107 -22.59 0.92 18.96
N VAL A 108 -22.65 0.43 20.21
CA VAL A 108 -21.81 -0.59 20.86
C VAL A 108 -22.41 -1.98 20.66
N THR A 109 -21.59 -2.99 20.40
CA THR A 109 -21.99 -4.40 20.37
C THR A 109 -21.72 -5.11 21.71
N PHE A 110 -22.34 -6.28 21.91
CA PHE A 110 -22.06 -7.11 23.09
C PHE A 110 -20.83 -8.01 22.91
N GLY A 111 -19.91 -7.99 23.88
CA GLY A 111 -18.75 -8.87 23.94
C GLY A 111 -17.52 -8.36 23.16
N SER A 112 -17.66 -8.18 21.86
CA SER A 112 -16.63 -7.60 20.97
C SER A 112 -17.28 -6.73 19.91
N GLY A 113 -16.62 -5.63 19.51
CA GLY A 113 -17.11 -4.68 18.52
C GLY A 113 -16.00 -3.93 17.83
N GLY A 114 -16.38 -3.16 16.83
CA GLY A 114 -15.48 -2.40 15.98
C GLY A 114 -15.08 -3.18 14.73
N LEU A 115 -14.06 -2.65 14.04
CA LEU A 115 -13.53 -3.22 12.82
C LEU A 115 -12.83 -4.57 13.07
N ASP A 116 -13.43 -5.65 12.58
CA ASP A 116 -12.72 -6.91 12.37
C ASP A 116 -11.77 -6.74 11.17
N LEU A 117 -10.46 -6.70 11.43
CA LEU A 117 -9.43 -6.53 10.40
C LEU A 117 -8.71 -7.86 10.12
N GLU A 118 -8.91 -8.42 8.93
CA GLU A 118 -8.27 -9.67 8.50
C GLU A 118 -6.98 -9.42 7.75
N ALA A 119 -6.98 -8.43 6.85
CA ALA A 119 -5.90 -8.20 5.91
C ALA A 119 -5.82 -6.75 5.44
N VAL A 120 -4.61 -6.34 5.06
CA VAL A 120 -4.33 -5.11 4.31
C VAL A 120 -3.65 -5.52 3.02
N GLY A 121 -4.21 -5.09 1.89
CA GLY A 121 -3.66 -5.31 0.56
C GLY A 121 -3.19 -4.00 -0.06
N VAL A 122 -2.16 -4.09 -0.89
CA VAL A 122 -1.71 -3.00 -1.76
C VAL A 122 -2.07 -3.38 -3.19
N LEU A 123 -2.63 -2.43 -3.93
CA LEU A 123 -2.88 -2.53 -5.36
C LEU A 123 -1.99 -1.54 -6.09
N ASN A 124 -1.50 -1.91 -7.28
CA ASN A 124 -0.60 -1.09 -8.09
C ASN A 124 0.71 -0.75 -7.36
N GLU A 125 1.31 -1.74 -6.69
CA GLU A 125 2.56 -1.56 -5.98
C GLU A 125 3.71 -1.16 -6.93
N HIS A 126 4.50 -0.18 -6.50
CA HIS A 126 5.68 0.20 -7.25
C HIS A 126 6.73 -0.90 -7.10
N SER A 127 6.96 -1.65 -8.18
CA SER A 127 7.98 -2.70 -8.20
C SER A 127 9.36 -2.06 -8.16
N ILE A 128 9.98 -1.98 -6.97
CA ILE A 128 11.40 -1.66 -6.89
C ILE A 128 12.14 -2.83 -7.54
N CYS A 129 12.81 -2.55 -8.67
CA CYS A 129 13.80 -3.46 -9.23
C CYS A 129 14.89 -3.63 -8.16
N THR A 130 14.80 -4.69 -7.36
CA THR A 130 15.87 -5.01 -6.41
C THR A 130 17.16 -5.12 -7.23
N PRO A 131 18.21 -4.35 -6.91
CA PRO A 131 19.51 -4.57 -7.52
C PRO A 131 19.86 -6.04 -7.29
N LYS A 132 20.20 -6.76 -8.36
CA LYS A 132 20.68 -8.15 -8.27
C LYS A 132 21.60 -8.24 -7.05
N PRO A 133 21.34 -9.14 -6.08
CA PRO A 133 22.14 -9.17 -4.85
C PRO A 133 23.61 -9.23 -5.24
N TRP A 134 24.38 -8.28 -4.72
CA TRP A 134 25.83 -8.26 -4.89
C TRP A 134 26.36 -9.66 -4.58
N PRO A 135 27.17 -10.30 -5.44
CA PRO A 135 27.64 -11.64 -5.18
C PRO A 135 28.35 -11.63 -3.82
N ARG A 136 27.81 -12.39 -2.85
CA ARG A 136 28.45 -12.59 -1.56
C ARG A 136 29.84 -13.16 -1.84
N THR A 137 30.86 -12.35 -1.56
CA THR A 137 32.29 -12.68 -1.63
C THR A 137 32.75 -13.26 -2.97
N ALA A 138 33.43 -12.44 -3.77
CA ALA A 138 34.52 -12.99 -4.56
C ALA A 138 35.47 -13.70 -3.57
N GLN A 139 35.49 -15.03 -3.59
CA GLN A 139 36.59 -15.77 -2.98
C GLN A 139 37.88 -15.17 -3.53
N LYS A 140 38.71 -14.61 -2.65
CA LYS A 140 40.06 -14.18 -2.99
C LYS A 140 40.71 -15.36 -3.73
N PRO A 141 41.20 -15.21 -4.97
CA PRO A 141 41.78 -16.33 -5.69
C PRO A 141 42.94 -16.89 -4.88
N THR A 142 42.87 -18.18 -4.57
CA THR A 142 43.97 -18.94 -3.97
C THR A 142 45.17 -18.83 -4.93
N PRO A 143 46.41 -18.55 -4.45
CA PRO A 143 47.57 -18.54 -5.34
C PRO A 143 47.68 -19.89 -6.04
N ALA A 144 47.80 -19.88 -7.37
CA ALA A 144 47.98 -21.07 -8.17
C ALA A 144 49.26 -21.80 -7.73
N SER A 145 49.15 -23.08 -7.36
CA SER A 145 50.28 -23.97 -7.19
C SER A 145 50.94 -24.19 -8.54
N ILE A 146 52.21 -23.78 -8.68
CA ILE A 146 53.01 -24.00 -9.87
C ILE A 146 53.36 -25.50 -9.93
N SER A 147 52.80 -26.21 -10.90
CA SER A 147 53.24 -27.56 -11.26
C SER A 147 54.56 -27.46 -12.05
N PRO A 148 55.58 -28.29 -11.78
CA PRO A 148 56.83 -28.26 -12.55
C PRO A 148 56.58 -28.69 -13.99
N SER A 149 57.11 -27.93 -14.96
CA SER A 149 56.93 -28.18 -16.39
C SER A 149 57.78 -29.36 -16.87
N THR A 150 57.17 -30.28 -17.60
CA THR A 150 57.84 -31.37 -18.30
C THR A 150 58.70 -30.83 -19.45
N ALA A 151 59.94 -31.30 -19.54
CA ALA A 151 60.92 -30.92 -20.55
C ALA A 151 60.42 -31.15 -22.00
N GLN A 152 60.56 -30.12 -22.85
CA GLN A 152 60.34 -30.22 -24.29
C GLN A 152 61.54 -30.93 -24.96
N GLN A 153 61.28 -31.92 -25.82
CA GLN A 153 62.29 -32.58 -26.65
C GLN A 153 62.86 -31.63 -27.72
N PRO A 154 64.13 -31.80 -28.15
CA PRO A 154 64.75 -30.92 -29.14
C PRO A 154 64.24 -31.17 -30.57
N LEU A 155 64.01 -30.06 -31.29
CA LEU A 155 63.56 -30.01 -32.69
C LEU A 155 64.70 -30.36 -33.66
N SER A 156 64.40 -31.15 -34.70
CA SER A 156 65.33 -31.46 -35.80
C SER A 156 65.43 -30.30 -36.82
N PRO A 157 66.60 -30.07 -37.43
CA PRO A 157 66.82 -28.95 -38.34
C PRO A 157 66.25 -29.19 -39.76
N PRO A 158 65.84 -28.13 -40.48
CA PRO A 158 65.19 -28.25 -41.79
C PRO A 158 66.19 -28.47 -42.95
N ALA A 159 65.77 -29.26 -43.94
CA ALA A 159 66.48 -29.45 -45.20
C ALA A 159 66.16 -28.32 -46.20
N ILE A 160 67.20 -27.79 -46.83
CA ILE A 160 67.15 -26.75 -47.87
C ILE A 160 67.01 -27.45 -49.23
N GLN A 161 66.05 -27.02 -50.05
CA GLN A 161 65.98 -27.33 -51.49
C GLN A 161 65.97 -26.02 -52.27
N LEU A 162 66.87 -25.91 -53.24
CA LEU A 162 67.04 -24.77 -54.14
C LEU A 162 66.36 -25.07 -55.49
N THR A 163 65.59 -24.05 -55.94
CA THR A 163 64.89 -23.82 -57.22
C THR A 163 63.88 -24.84 -57.70
#